data_AF-A0A4Q3TA77-F1
#
_entry.id   AF-A0A4Q3TA77-F1
#
_cell.length_a   1.000
_cell.length_b   1.000
_cell.length_c   1.000
_cell.angle_alpha   90.00
_cell.angle_beta   90.00
_cell.angle_gamma   90.00
#
_symmetry.space_group_name_H-M   'P 1'
#
loop_
_entity.id
_entity.type
_entity.pdbx_description
1 polymer ?
#
loop_
_entity_poly.entity_id
_entity_poly.type
_entity_poly.pdbx_seq_one_letter_code
_entity_poly.pdbx_strand_id
1 'polypeptide(L)'
;MLETNSSSCTDSRNGFSGRACVLAFCGSQFFLLVDAEPVRANCVHGAVNTACDSSLPNPFTATIGSGNNAGTDNRTATIGNGAVVATGNTTAISLRDNNTVTVQTGGTVRNAASSGAGNYGAGRNTIEFRNNGTLIVEQGGQVLSQGTQGSAEAVNLMGTGNTIINSGTIAATNAAAIWFESGTATNTIINNETGIIRAPGNVIGSSGNASVNFSNRGRVEGSLVFAGGNDTLRLFTGSVITGNIAGGAGNDSIFLDGTGAAIIPGNLTGFEALTKSGSGTWTITGTISGPTITAVEAGTLILTGNNTTYNGTMRVDPGATLEARSQSLPPTVS
;
A
#
# COMPACT_ATOMS: atom_id res chain seq x y z
N MET A 1 57.42 -25.58 46.75
CA MET A 1 58.26 -24.41 46.41
C MET A 1 57.37 -23.19 46.61
N LEU A 2 57.45 -22.58 47.80
CA LEU A 2 58.03 -21.24 48.04
C LEU A 2 57.33 -20.16 47.19
N GLU A 3 56.37 -19.42 47.76
CA GLU A 3 56.49 -18.27 48.68
C GLU A 3 56.47 -16.93 47.92
N THR A 4 55.43 -16.12 48.16
CA THR A 4 55.38 -14.70 47.78
C THR A 4 55.05 -13.84 49.00
N ASN A 5 56.10 -13.12 49.43
CA ASN A 5 56.21 -11.85 50.15
C ASN A 5 55.11 -11.41 51.12
N SER A 6 55.52 -11.37 52.39
CA SER A 6 54.97 -10.54 53.46
C SER A 6 55.53 -9.11 53.39
N SER A 7 54.70 -8.12 53.72
CA SER A 7 55.15 -6.80 54.16
C SER A 7 54.46 -6.46 55.48
N SER A 8 55.30 -6.21 56.49
CA SER A 8 54.94 -5.94 57.87
C SER A 8 54.85 -4.43 58.12
N CYS A 9 53.78 -4.01 58.78
CA CYS A 9 53.66 -2.67 59.36
C CYS A 9 54.24 -2.68 60.78
N THR A 10 55.12 -1.72 61.06
CA THR A 10 55.49 -1.32 62.42
C THR A 10 54.97 0.08 62.64
N ASP A 11 54.24 0.32 63.73
CA ASP A 11 54.07 1.65 64.30
C ASP A 11 53.98 1.58 65.82
N SER A 12 54.43 2.65 66.45
CA SER A 12 54.93 2.74 67.80
C SER A 12 54.14 3.77 68.63
N ARG A 13 53.89 3.39 69.90
CA ARG A 13 53.66 4.23 71.09
C ARG A 13 52.29 4.92 71.32
N ASN A 14 51.63 4.40 72.36
CA ASN A 14 51.06 5.06 73.55
C ASN A 14 50.00 6.18 73.41
N GLY A 15 48.80 5.90 73.95
CA GLY A 15 48.10 6.86 74.83
C GLY A 15 46.58 7.04 74.61
N PHE A 16 45.79 6.57 75.58
CA PHE A 16 44.46 7.07 75.99
C PHE A 16 43.21 6.88 75.09
N SER A 17 42.47 5.83 75.44
CA SER A 17 41.01 5.73 75.68
C SER A 17 40.03 6.65 74.91
N GLY A 18 39.28 6.02 74.00
CA GLY A 18 37.81 6.08 74.00
C GLY A 18 37.15 7.25 73.25
N ARG A 19 37.08 7.19 71.92
CA ARG A 19 36.05 7.87 71.12
C ARG A 19 35.61 7.02 69.91
N ALA A 20 34.30 7.03 69.66
CA ALA A 20 33.59 6.23 68.68
C ALA A 20 34.21 6.28 67.27
N CYS A 21 34.50 5.11 66.71
CA CYS A 21 34.90 4.96 65.32
C CYS A 21 33.62 4.83 64.47
N VAL A 22 33.31 5.89 63.72
CA VAL A 22 32.28 5.88 62.68
C VAL A 22 32.77 4.97 61.56
N LEU A 23 32.03 3.89 61.31
CA LEU A 23 32.31 2.93 60.24
C LEU A 23 31.94 3.57 58.90
N ALA A 24 32.93 4.12 58.18
CA ALA A 24 32.75 4.57 56.80
C ALA A 24 32.79 3.36 55.87
N PHE A 25 31.61 2.88 55.44
CA PHE A 25 31.50 1.92 54.35
C PHE A 25 31.83 2.63 53.02
N CYS A 26 33.01 2.39 52.49
CA CYS A 26 33.35 2.70 51.09
C CYS A 26 32.78 1.58 50.21
N GLY A 27 31.48 1.66 49.91
CA GLY A 27 30.80 0.74 49.00
C GLY A 27 31.02 1.14 47.54
N SER A 28 31.88 0.39 46.85
CA SER A 28 32.05 0.43 45.40
C SER A 28 30.71 0.20 44.71
N GLN A 29 30.21 1.21 43.99
CA GLN A 29 29.00 1.07 43.18
C GLN A 29 29.30 0.18 41.98
N PHE A 30 28.89 -1.08 42.08
CA PHE A 30 28.75 -1.97 40.94
C PHE A 30 27.47 -1.56 40.20
N PHE A 31 27.60 -0.69 39.21
CA PHE A 31 26.52 -0.36 38.29
C PHE A 31 26.19 -1.62 37.48
N LEU A 32 25.15 -2.34 37.89
CA LEU A 32 24.47 -3.29 37.01
C LEU A 32 23.82 -2.47 35.89
N LEU A 33 24.46 -2.44 34.72
CA LEU A 33 23.81 -2.11 33.46
C LEU A 33 22.72 -3.17 33.25
N VAL A 34 21.50 -2.83 33.69
CA VAL A 34 20.31 -3.53 33.22
C VAL A 34 20.19 -3.10 31.76
N ASP A 35 20.56 -3.99 30.83
CA ASP A 35 20.22 -3.83 29.43
C ASP A 35 18.69 -3.71 29.36
N ALA A 36 18.21 -2.49 29.20
CA ALA A 36 16.81 -2.24 28.89
C ALA A 36 16.60 -2.83 27.49
N GLU A 37 16.01 -4.04 27.45
CA GLU A 37 15.42 -4.61 26.26
C GLU A 37 14.68 -3.49 25.51
N PRO A 38 14.90 -3.31 24.19
CA PRO A 38 14.24 -2.26 23.45
C PRO A 38 12.73 -2.49 23.55
N VAL A 39 12.10 -1.68 24.37
CA VAL A 39 10.65 -1.71 24.56
C VAL A 39 10.08 -1.55 23.14
N ARG A 40 9.24 -2.49 22.71
CA ARG A 40 8.58 -2.53 21.39
C ARG A 40 7.23 -1.81 21.41
N ALA A 41 6.82 -1.14 20.33
CA ALA A 41 5.63 -0.30 20.45
C ALA A 41 4.37 -0.92 21.00
N ASN A 42 3.49 -0.09 21.55
CA ASN A 42 2.30 -0.56 22.23
C ASN A 42 1.22 -1.01 21.23
N CYS A 43 1.52 -2.08 20.49
CA CYS A 43 0.52 -2.89 19.85
C CYS A 43 0.06 -3.94 20.85
N VAL A 44 -1.18 -3.80 21.31
CA VAL A 44 -1.81 -4.76 22.21
C VAL A 44 -2.42 -5.88 21.36
N HIS A 45 -1.92 -7.10 21.57
CA HIS A 45 -2.42 -8.30 20.89
C HIS A 45 -3.54 -8.96 21.72
N GLY A 46 -4.78 -8.75 21.29
CA GLY A 46 -5.92 -9.56 21.71
C GLY A 46 -6.03 -10.88 20.93
N ALA A 47 -6.97 -11.73 21.34
CA ALA A 47 -7.18 -13.06 20.74
C ALA A 47 -7.49 -13.01 19.23
N VAL A 48 -8.14 -11.94 18.75
CA VAL A 48 -8.45 -11.70 17.32
C VAL A 48 -8.02 -10.30 16.83
N ASN A 49 -7.78 -9.35 17.73
CA ASN A 49 -7.52 -7.96 17.37
C ASN A 49 -6.09 -7.57 17.76
N THR A 50 -5.38 -6.84 16.91
CA THR A 50 -4.17 -6.11 17.27
C THR A 50 -4.45 -4.61 17.13
N ALA A 51 -4.25 -3.85 18.20
CA ALA A 51 -4.43 -2.39 18.17
C ALA A 51 -3.13 -1.72 18.57
N CYS A 52 -2.62 -0.85 17.72
CA CYS A 52 -1.42 -0.06 17.97
C CYS A 52 -1.79 1.40 18.21
N ASP A 53 -1.19 2.02 19.22
CA ASP A 53 -1.33 3.45 19.51
C ASP A 53 0.04 4.16 19.49
N SER A 54 0.05 5.44 19.85
CA SER A 54 1.27 6.27 19.89
C SER A 54 2.04 6.20 21.20
N SER A 55 1.54 5.46 22.20
CA SER A 55 2.21 5.33 23.50
C SER A 55 3.53 4.60 23.34
N LEU A 56 4.53 5.01 24.13
CA LEU A 56 5.83 4.39 24.01
C LEU A 56 5.72 2.92 24.37
N PRO A 57 6.32 2.07 23.55
CA PRO A 57 7.31 2.43 22.52
C PRO A 57 6.66 2.81 21.18
N ASN A 58 7.36 3.49 20.29
CA ASN A 58 6.83 3.84 18.97
C ASN A 58 8.04 4.21 18.11
N PRO A 59 8.43 3.41 17.10
CA PRO A 59 7.63 2.46 16.33
C PRO A 59 7.57 1.00 16.83
N PHE A 60 6.56 0.24 16.37
CA PHE A 60 6.43 -1.21 16.53
C PHE A 60 7.33 -1.91 15.52
N THR A 61 8.22 -2.78 15.99
CA THR A 61 9.30 -3.30 15.14
C THR A 61 9.17 -4.76 14.75
N ALA A 62 8.09 -5.46 15.12
CA ALA A 62 7.87 -6.85 14.67
C ALA A 62 6.63 -6.95 13.80
N THR A 63 6.54 -8.06 13.07
CA THR A 63 5.40 -8.38 12.22
C THR A 63 4.13 -8.58 13.04
N ILE A 64 3.02 -8.00 12.56
CA ILE A 64 1.68 -8.33 13.04
C ILE A 64 1.15 -9.49 12.20
N GLY A 65 0.96 -10.64 12.84
CA GLY A 65 0.51 -11.87 12.16
C GLY A 65 1.65 -12.83 11.80
N SER A 66 1.33 -13.88 11.06
CA SER A 66 2.26 -14.98 10.74
C SER A 66 2.08 -15.56 9.33
N GLY A 67 1.47 -14.81 8.41
CA GLY A 67 1.25 -15.24 7.03
C GLY A 67 0.20 -16.33 6.90
N ASN A 68 0.48 -17.38 6.13
CA ASN A 68 -0.47 -18.44 5.77
C ASN A 68 -0.83 -19.40 6.93
N ASN A 69 -1.06 -18.87 8.13
CA ASN A 69 -1.47 -19.61 9.32
C ASN A 69 -2.96 -19.42 9.57
N ALA A 70 -3.72 -20.52 9.66
CA ALA A 70 -5.17 -20.48 9.91
C ALA A 70 -5.53 -19.84 11.27
N GLY A 71 -4.61 -19.85 12.24
CA GLY A 71 -4.77 -19.10 13.49
C GLY A 71 -4.79 -17.57 13.30
N THR A 72 -4.49 -17.11 12.09
CA THR A 72 -4.58 -15.70 11.69
C THR A 72 -5.72 -15.38 10.72
N ASP A 73 -6.72 -16.25 10.65
CA ASP A 73 -7.98 -15.93 10.00
C ASP A 73 -8.85 -15.03 10.91
N ASN A 74 -9.72 -14.24 10.30
CA ASN A 74 -10.71 -13.39 10.96
C ASN A 74 -10.11 -12.41 11.99
N ARG A 75 -8.93 -11.88 11.70
CA ARG A 75 -8.25 -10.92 12.57
C ARG A 75 -8.49 -9.49 12.15
N THR A 76 -8.36 -8.60 13.12
CA THR A 76 -8.25 -7.17 12.85
C THR A 76 -6.89 -6.63 13.28
N ALA A 77 -6.35 -5.68 12.51
CA ALA A 77 -5.18 -4.89 12.87
C ALA A 77 -5.52 -3.40 12.70
N THR A 78 -5.50 -2.63 13.78
CA THR A 78 -5.75 -1.18 13.76
C THR A 78 -4.50 -0.43 14.14
N ILE A 79 -4.03 0.43 13.24
CA ILE A 79 -2.86 1.27 13.43
C ILE A 79 -3.37 2.68 13.68
N GLY A 80 -3.43 3.05 14.96
CA GLY A 80 -4.07 4.27 15.41
C GLY A 80 -3.32 5.55 15.08
N ASN A 81 -3.93 6.69 15.39
CA ASN A 81 -3.33 8.00 15.16
C ASN A 81 -1.97 8.14 15.86
N GLY A 82 -0.95 8.49 15.07
CA GLY A 82 0.44 8.61 15.51
C GLY A 82 1.15 7.28 15.79
N ALA A 83 0.45 6.14 15.68
CA ALA A 83 1.07 4.82 15.81
C ALA A 83 1.90 4.51 14.56
N VAL A 84 3.11 3.99 14.75
CA VAL A 84 3.98 3.60 13.65
C VAL A 84 4.35 2.13 13.78
N VAL A 85 4.08 1.33 12.76
CA VAL A 85 4.65 -0.01 12.57
C VAL A 85 5.80 0.10 11.57
N ALA A 86 7.02 -0.22 11.98
CA ALA A 86 8.23 -0.14 11.18
C ALA A 86 9.14 -1.35 11.39
N THR A 87 9.08 -2.33 10.49
CA THR A 87 9.69 -3.66 10.67
C THR A 87 11.05 -3.85 9.99
N GLY A 88 11.64 -2.78 9.44
CA GLY A 88 12.93 -2.86 8.74
C GLY A 88 12.88 -3.84 7.56
N ASN A 89 13.83 -4.77 7.49
CA ASN A 89 13.91 -5.76 6.41
C ASN A 89 12.98 -6.97 6.65
N THR A 90 11.69 -6.74 6.93
CA THR A 90 10.70 -7.80 7.20
C THR A 90 9.30 -7.28 6.86
N THR A 91 8.37 -8.17 6.54
CA THR A 91 6.95 -7.83 6.34
C THR A 91 6.34 -7.22 7.61
N ALA A 92 5.58 -6.14 7.48
CA ALA A 92 5.03 -5.43 8.64
C ALA A 92 3.73 -6.04 9.14
N ILE A 93 2.80 -6.34 8.24
CA ILE A 93 1.53 -7.01 8.57
C ILE A 93 1.35 -8.18 7.62
N SER A 94 1.16 -9.39 8.15
CA SER A 94 0.98 -10.61 7.36
C SER A 94 -0.10 -11.49 7.96
N LEU A 95 -1.29 -11.43 7.38
CA LEU A 95 -2.50 -12.11 7.87
C LEU A 95 -3.04 -13.08 6.81
N ARG A 96 -3.93 -14.00 7.19
CA ARG A 96 -4.49 -14.98 6.24
C ARG A 96 -5.85 -14.58 5.66
N ASP A 97 -6.96 -15.20 6.04
CA ASP A 97 -8.27 -14.97 5.40
C ASP A 97 -9.20 -14.10 6.26
N ASN A 98 -10.13 -13.39 5.60
CA ASN A 98 -11.22 -12.63 6.21
C ASN A 98 -10.74 -11.56 7.22
N ASN A 99 -9.59 -10.96 6.96
CA ASN A 99 -8.97 -10.01 7.87
C ASN A 99 -9.38 -8.57 7.57
N THR A 100 -9.29 -7.68 8.56
CA THR A 100 -9.41 -6.23 8.34
C THR A 100 -8.19 -5.51 8.90
N VAL A 101 -7.48 -4.79 8.04
CA VAL A 101 -6.38 -3.90 8.43
C VAL A 101 -6.86 -2.46 8.26
N THR A 102 -6.81 -1.66 9.32
CA THR A 102 -7.14 -0.23 9.28
C THR A 102 -5.91 0.58 9.67
N VAL A 103 -5.44 1.43 8.77
CA VAL A 103 -4.42 2.45 9.03
C VAL A 103 -5.15 3.78 9.18
N GLN A 104 -5.32 4.21 10.43
CA GLN A 104 -6.10 5.39 10.74
C GLN A 104 -5.38 6.68 10.32
N THR A 105 -6.09 7.81 10.36
CA THR A 105 -5.49 9.13 10.18
C THR A 105 -4.27 9.30 11.09
N GLY A 106 -3.11 9.62 10.50
CA GLY A 106 -1.84 9.79 11.21
C GLY A 106 -1.12 8.48 11.58
N GLY A 107 -1.73 7.33 11.35
CA GLY A 107 -1.09 6.02 11.50
C GLY A 107 -0.15 5.70 10.32
N THR A 108 0.93 4.96 10.58
CA THR A 108 1.90 4.57 9.54
C THR A 108 2.25 3.09 9.66
N VAL A 109 2.20 2.38 8.54
CA VAL A 109 2.80 1.05 8.37
C VAL A 109 3.88 1.14 7.32
N ARG A 110 5.10 0.76 7.68
CA ARG A 110 6.24 0.80 6.76
C ARG A 110 7.20 -0.34 6.96
N ASN A 111 7.90 -0.69 5.90
CA ASN A 111 9.10 -1.49 5.98
C ASN A 111 10.18 -0.96 5.03
N ALA A 112 11.39 -1.48 5.20
CA ALA A 112 12.57 -1.14 4.43
C ALA A 112 13.25 -2.45 3.96
N ALA A 113 12.51 -3.24 3.19
CA ALA A 113 12.95 -4.52 2.66
C ALA A 113 14.10 -4.35 1.65
N SER A 114 15.22 -5.03 1.87
CA SER A 114 16.37 -5.02 0.96
C SER A 114 16.53 -6.31 0.17
N SER A 115 16.12 -7.45 0.75
CA SER A 115 16.15 -8.78 0.12
C SER A 115 15.37 -9.79 0.97
N GLY A 116 15.11 -10.97 0.40
CA GLY A 116 14.51 -12.11 1.11
C GLY A 116 13.02 -12.27 0.83
N ALA A 117 12.43 -13.28 1.44
CA ALA A 117 11.02 -13.61 1.29
C ALA A 117 10.18 -13.10 2.48
N GLY A 118 8.94 -12.70 2.20
CA GLY A 118 7.88 -12.45 3.17
C GLY A 118 7.29 -13.77 3.69
N ASN A 119 6.26 -13.67 4.54
CA ASN A 119 5.70 -14.84 5.21
C ASN A 119 4.90 -15.76 4.27
N TYR A 120 4.60 -15.29 3.06
CA TYR A 120 3.98 -16.07 1.99
C TYR A 120 4.98 -16.63 0.96
N GLY A 121 6.29 -16.39 1.12
CA GLY A 121 7.29 -16.80 0.15
C GLY A 121 7.44 -15.86 -1.06
N ALA A 122 6.56 -14.86 -1.20
CA ALA A 122 6.75 -13.69 -2.07
C ALA A 122 7.83 -12.76 -1.49
N GLY A 123 8.01 -11.54 -2.02
CA GLY A 123 8.95 -10.61 -1.40
C GLY A 123 8.48 -10.08 -0.04
N ARG A 124 9.32 -9.28 0.63
CA ARG A 124 9.02 -8.73 1.95
C ARG A 124 8.14 -7.49 1.82
N ASN A 125 6.86 -7.72 1.57
CA ASN A 125 5.85 -6.69 1.38
C ASN A 125 5.57 -5.93 2.66
N THR A 126 5.11 -4.67 2.60
CA THR A 126 4.73 -3.95 3.82
C THR A 126 3.50 -4.60 4.46
N ILE A 127 2.44 -4.80 3.68
CA ILE A 127 1.22 -5.49 4.11
C ILE A 127 0.92 -6.63 3.13
N GLU A 128 0.59 -7.81 3.65
CA GLU A 128 0.12 -8.94 2.83
C GLU A 128 -1.00 -9.73 3.51
N PHE A 129 -1.96 -10.21 2.70
CA PHE A 129 -2.99 -11.15 3.15
C PHE A 129 -3.62 -11.96 2.00
N ARG A 130 -4.33 -13.05 2.34
CA ARG A 130 -4.74 -14.08 1.38
C ARG A 130 -6.09 -13.84 0.74
N ASN A 131 -7.20 -14.24 1.37
CA ASN A 131 -8.52 -14.10 0.76
C ASN A 131 -9.45 -13.23 1.60
N ASN A 132 -10.35 -12.53 0.92
CA ASN A 132 -11.44 -11.76 1.52
C ASN A 132 -10.98 -10.76 2.60
N GLY A 133 -9.74 -10.30 2.51
CA GLY A 133 -9.19 -9.30 3.41
C GLY A 133 -9.58 -7.90 2.97
N THR A 134 -9.75 -7.00 3.94
CA THR A 134 -9.99 -5.57 3.70
C THR A 134 -8.85 -4.74 4.26
N LEU A 135 -8.25 -3.90 3.43
CA LEU A 135 -7.34 -2.83 3.86
C LEU A 135 -8.05 -1.49 3.76
N ILE A 136 -8.11 -0.75 4.86
CA ILE A 136 -8.62 0.61 4.94
C ILE A 136 -7.45 1.52 5.28
N VAL A 137 -7.17 2.49 4.43
CA VAL A 137 -6.18 3.55 4.71
C VAL A 137 -6.95 4.87 4.77
N GLU A 138 -7.14 5.39 5.97
CA GLU A 138 -7.86 6.64 6.19
C GLU A 138 -7.05 7.84 5.67
N GLN A 139 -7.71 9.00 5.55
CA GLN A 139 -7.03 10.23 5.16
C GLN A 139 -5.86 10.53 6.10
N GLY A 140 -4.67 10.73 5.54
CA GLY A 140 -3.43 10.93 6.31
C GLY A 140 -2.81 9.66 6.90
N GLY A 141 -3.44 8.49 6.76
CA GLY A 141 -2.82 7.20 7.02
C GLY A 141 -1.82 6.83 5.92
N GLN A 142 -0.78 6.05 6.25
CA GLN A 142 0.31 5.72 5.32
C GLN A 142 0.68 4.23 5.33
N VAL A 143 0.82 3.64 4.14
CA VAL A 143 1.40 2.31 3.90
C VAL A 143 2.58 2.47 2.95
N LEU A 144 3.80 2.21 3.43
CA LEU A 144 5.02 2.60 2.73
C LEU A 144 6.03 1.45 2.62
N SER A 145 6.33 1.02 1.40
CA SER A 145 7.51 0.21 1.09
C SER A 145 8.69 1.13 0.73
N GLN A 146 9.65 1.23 1.64
CA GLN A 146 10.77 2.19 1.55
C GLN A 146 12.12 1.53 1.29
N GLY A 147 12.11 0.20 1.11
CA GLY A 147 13.30 -0.59 0.89
C GLY A 147 13.80 -0.57 -0.55
N THR A 148 14.90 -1.28 -0.79
CA THR A 148 15.54 -1.42 -2.12
C THR A 148 15.13 -2.67 -2.88
N GLN A 149 14.40 -3.59 -2.25
CA GLN A 149 13.94 -4.82 -2.90
C GLN A 149 12.87 -4.50 -3.96
N GLY A 150 13.11 -4.93 -5.20
CA GLY A 150 12.19 -4.68 -6.32
C GLY A 150 10.89 -5.49 -6.29
N SER A 151 10.82 -6.52 -5.44
CA SER A 151 9.65 -7.37 -5.21
C SER A 151 9.00 -7.12 -3.84
N ALA A 152 9.24 -5.95 -3.23
CA ALA A 152 8.69 -5.59 -1.93
C ALA A 152 7.64 -4.49 -2.12
N GLU A 153 6.39 -4.90 -2.30
CA GLU A 153 5.29 -3.97 -2.53
C GLU A 153 4.75 -3.39 -1.23
N ALA A 154 4.08 -2.24 -1.32
CA ALA A 154 3.42 -1.67 -0.15
C ALA A 154 2.23 -2.56 0.29
N VAL A 155 1.51 -3.13 -0.68
CA VAL A 155 0.46 -4.11 -0.45
C VAL A 155 0.60 -5.26 -1.43
N ASN A 156 0.65 -6.50 -0.95
CA ASN A 156 0.64 -7.68 -1.80
C ASN A 156 -0.54 -8.60 -1.40
N LEU A 157 -1.46 -8.81 -2.34
CA LEU A 157 -2.66 -9.61 -2.15
C LEU A 157 -2.45 -11.00 -2.71
N MET A 158 -2.42 -11.99 -1.80
CA MET A 158 -1.99 -13.35 -2.09
C MET A 158 -3.10 -14.22 -2.70
N GLY A 159 -4.33 -13.73 -2.74
CA GLY A 159 -5.52 -14.48 -3.15
C GLY A 159 -6.65 -13.58 -3.62
N THR A 160 -7.88 -14.01 -3.44
CA THR A 160 -9.08 -13.45 -4.09
C THR A 160 -10.04 -12.79 -3.12
N GLY A 161 -10.93 -11.94 -3.63
CA GLY A 161 -12.00 -11.28 -2.87
C GLY A 161 -11.49 -10.17 -1.95
N ASN A 162 -10.22 -9.77 -2.06
CA ASN A 162 -9.67 -8.72 -1.23
C ASN A 162 -10.15 -7.34 -1.70
N THR A 163 -10.29 -6.42 -0.75
CA THR A 163 -10.70 -5.03 -1.00
C THR A 163 -9.71 -4.05 -0.38
N ILE A 164 -9.25 -3.08 -1.16
CA ILE A 164 -8.47 -1.93 -0.68
C ILE A 164 -9.34 -0.68 -0.77
N ILE A 165 -9.49 0.03 0.34
CA ILE A 165 -10.18 1.32 0.43
C ILE A 165 -9.14 2.35 0.86
N ASN A 166 -8.69 3.20 -0.07
CA ASN A 166 -7.63 4.16 0.16
C ASN A 166 -8.16 5.59 0.13
N SER A 167 -8.01 6.29 1.24
CA SER A 167 -8.14 7.75 1.36
C SER A 167 -6.81 8.40 1.82
N GLY A 168 -5.79 7.60 2.12
CA GLY A 168 -4.46 8.05 2.58
C GLY A 168 -3.40 7.85 1.50
N THR A 169 -2.22 7.36 1.88
CA THR A 169 -1.12 7.08 0.95
C THR A 169 -0.72 5.62 0.97
N ILE A 170 -0.67 4.99 -0.20
CA ILE A 170 -0.05 3.68 -0.44
C ILE A 170 1.10 3.91 -1.42
N ALA A 171 2.34 3.65 -1.00
CA ALA A 171 3.49 3.97 -1.84
C ALA A 171 4.63 2.96 -1.74
N ALA A 172 5.26 2.68 -2.87
CA ALA A 172 6.50 1.90 -2.95
C ALA A 172 7.62 2.70 -3.61
N THR A 173 8.84 2.52 -3.12
CA THR A 173 10.02 3.27 -3.59
C THR A 173 10.71 2.59 -4.77
N ASN A 174 10.77 1.26 -4.78
CA ASN A 174 11.52 0.46 -5.77
C ASN A 174 10.70 -0.69 -6.37
N ALA A 175 9.41 -0.78 -6.07
CA ALA A 175 8.49 -1.83 -6.52
C ALA A 175 7.16 -1.22 -6.97
N ALA A 176 6.20 -2.06 -7.41
CA ALA A 176 4.81 -1.64 -7.54
C ALA A 176 4.24 -1.26 -6.15
N ALA A 177 3.26 -0.36 -6.12
CA ALA A 177 2.61 -0.01 -4.85
C ALA A 177 1.72 -1.16 -4.37
N ILE A 178 0.96 -1.75 -5.30
CA ILE A 178 0.05 -2.86 -5.04
C ILE A 178 0.37 -4.00 -6.00
N TRP A 179 0.44 -5.22 -5.51
CA TRP A 179 0.64 -6.42 -6.30
C TRP A 179 -0.39 -7.50 -6.00
N PHE A 180 -0.80 -8.22 -7.05
CA PHE A 180 -1.65 -9.40 -6.95
C PHE A 180 -0.80 -10.64 -7.22
N GLU A 181 -0.45 -11.36 -6.15
CA GLU A 181 0.40 -12.54 -6.28
C GLU A 181 -0.33 -13.69 -6.97
N SER A 182 -1.63 -13.84 -6.70
CA SER A 182 -2.43 -14.86 -7.35
C SER A 182 -2.76 -14.43 -8.78
N GLY A 183 -2.09 -15.04 -9.76
CA GLY A 183 -2.25 -14.75 -11.18
C GLY A 183 -3.62 -15.13 -11.79
N THR A 184 -4.65 -15.39 -11.01
CA THR A 184 -6.03 -15.60 -11.50
C THR A 184 -7.10 -15.03 -10.56
N ALA A 185 -6.71 -14.42 -9.45
CA ALA A 185 -7.64 -13.91 -8.46
C ALA A 185 -8.36 -12.65 -8.93
N THR A 186 -9.52 -12.36 -8.33
CA THR A 186 -10.25 -11.10 -8.55
C THR A 186 -10.25 -10.28 -7.27
N ASN A 187 -9.84 -9.00 -7.36
CA ASN A 187 -9.75 -8.12 -6.21
C ASN A 187 -10.25 -6.71 -6.55
N THR A 188 -10.60 -5.94 -5.51
CA THR A 188 -11.18 -4.59 -5.64
C THR A 188 -10.29 -3.53 -5.02
N ILE A 189 -10.12 -2.41 -5.72
CA ILE A 189 -9.45 -1.21 -5.22
C ILE A 189 -10.40 -0.02 -5.37
N ILE A 190 -10.57 0.74 -4.30
CA ILE A 190 -11.29 2.00 -4.26
C ILE A 190 -10.32 3.06 -3.76
N ASN A 191 -9.83 3.92 -4.66
CA ASN A 191 -9.02 5.08 -4.31
C ASN A 191 -9.91 6.32 -4.25
N ASN A 192 -10.26 6.74 -3.03
CA ASN A 192 -11.08 7.91 -2.76
C ASN A 192 -10.34 9.21 -3.08
N GLU A 193 -11.04 10.33 -3.02
CA GLU A 193 -10.62 11.66 -3.47
C GLU A 193 -9.27 12.11 -2.89
N THR A 194 -8.99 11.79 -1.63
CA THR A 194 -7.72 12.13 -0.96
C THR A 194 -6.65 11.06 -1.10
N GLY A 195 -7.01 9.90 -1.65
CA GLY A 195 -6.15 8.73 -1.78
C GLY A 195 -5.04 8.95 -2.81
N ILE A 196 -3.83 8.59 -2.41
CA ILE A 196 -2.63 8.57 -3.26
C ILE A 196 -2.13 7.13 -3.35
N ILE A 197 -1.94 6.64 -4.58
CA ILE A 197 -1.22 5.41 -4.88
C ILE A 197 0.01 5.77 -5.70
N ARG A 198 1.22 5.45 -5.22
CA ARG A 198 2.49 5.92 -5.82
C ARG A 198 3.51 4.81 -6.02
N ALA A 199 4.10 4.74 -7.21
CA ALA A 199 5.26 3.93 -7.52
C ALA A 199 6.15 4.64 -8.56
N PRO A 200 7.45 4.33 -8.65
CA PRO A 200 8.32 4.91 -9.68
C PRO A 200 7.95 4.48 -11.11
N GLY A 201 7.24 3.36 -11.24
CA GLY A 201 6.82 2.78 -12.52
C GLY A 201 5.33 2.47 -12.53
N ASN A 202 4.98 1.21 -12.79
CA ASN A 202 3.60 0.76 -12.73
C ASN A 202 3.11 0.67 -11.27
N VAL A 203 1.97 1.26 -10.94
CA VAL A 203 1.47 1.32 -9.55
C VAL A 203 0.82 0.02 -9.09
N ILE A 204 0.22 -0.73 -10.02
CA ILE A 204 -0.52 -1.97 -9.76
C ILE A 204 0.04 -3.03 -10.69
N GLY A 205 0.42 -4.19 -10.16
CA GLY A 205 0.92 -5.33 -10.96
C GLY A 205 0.35 -6.67 -10.51
N SER A 206 0.67 -7.74 -11.25
CA SER A 206 0.18 -9.09 -11.02
C SER A 206 1.17 -10.13 -11.54
N SER A 207 1.29 -11.28 -10.86
CA SER A 207 2.09 -12.44 -11.29
C SER A 207 1.44 -13.25 -12.43
N GLY A 208 0.29 -12.81 -12.95
CA GLY A 208 -0.42 -13.43 -14.07
C GLY A 208 -1.68 -12.67 -14.49
N ASN A 209 -2.76 -13.41 -14.75
CA ASN A 209 -4.06 -12.92 -15.23
C ASN A 209 -5.04 -12.56 -14.10
N ALA A 210 -4.55 -11.96 -13.01
CA ALA A 210 -5.42 -11.50 -11.92
C ALA A 210 -6.31 -10.36 -12.40
N SER A 211 -7.61 -10.45 -12.16
CA SER A 211 -8.56 -9.39 -12.53
C SER A 211 -8.70 -8.36 -11.41
N VAL A 212 -8.78 -7.09 -11.79
CA VAL A 212 -8.83 -5.97 -10.87
C VAL A 212 -10.04 -5.11 -11.19
N ASN A 213 -10.88 -4.90 -10.18
CA ASN A 213 -11.89 -3.85 -10.22
C ASN A 213 -11.34 -2.62 -9.51
N PHE A 214 -10.90 -1.61 -10.27
CA PHE A 214 -10.30 -0.41 -9.75
C PHE A 214 -11.16 0.83 -10.02
N SER A 215 -11.63 1.47 -8.94
CA SER A 215 -12.26 2.80 -8.99
C SER A 215 -11.30 3.87 -8.47
N ASN A 216 -11.06 4.92 -9.26
CA ASN A 216 -10.19 6.03 -8.90
C ASN A 216 -10.91 7.38 -8.90
N ARG A 217 -10.94 8.02 -7.73
CA ARG A 217 -11.37 9.40 -7.47
C ARG A 217 -10.20 10.29 -7.03
N GLY A 218 -9.13 9.68 -6.52
CA GLY A 218 -7.93 10.37 -6.06
C GLY A 218 -6.82 10.41 -7.10
N ARG A 219 -5.58 10.23 -6.63
CA ARG A 219 -4.36 10.37 -7.45
C ARG A 219 -3.56 9.09 -7.55
N VAL A 220 -3.19 8.74 -8.77
CA VAL A 220 -2.23 7.69 -9.11
C VAL A 220 -0.97 8.36 -9.64
N GLU A 221 0.15 8.13 -8.95
CA GLU A 221 1.46 8.67 -9.29
C GLU A 221 2.36 7.55 -9.81
N GLY A 222 2.39 7.42 -11.12
CA GLY A 222 2.98 6.30 -11.86
C GLY A 222 2.08 5.88 -13.01
N SER A 223 2.52 4.90 -13.79
CA SER A 223 1.69 4.27 -14.81
C SER A 223 0.67 3.34 -14.18
N LEU A 224 -0.46 3.15 -14.86
CA LEU A 224 -1.50 2.19 -14.54
C LEU A 224 -1.70 1.28 -15.75
N VAL A 225 -0.89 0.23 -15.79
CA VAL A 225 -0.94 -0.80 -16.83
C VAL A 225 -1.35 -2.10 -16.14
N PHE A 226 -2.56 -2.55 -16.41
CA PHE A 226 -2.98 -3.86 -15.94
C PHE A 226 -2.23 -4.97 -16.70
N ALA A 227 -2.14 -6.15 -16.08
CA ALA A 227 -1.35 -7.26 -16.59
C ALA A 227 -2.20 -8.10 -17.54
N GLY A 228 -2.46 -9.36 -17.20
CA GLY A 228 -3.58 -10.09 -17.78
C GLY A 228 -4.79 -10.05 -16.84
N GLY A 229 -5.94 -10.52 -17.30
CA GLY A 229 -7.16 -10.58 -16.49
C GLY A 229 -8.31 -9.92 -17.23
N ASN A 230 -9.52 -9.94 -16.66
CA ASN A 230 -10.59 -9.10 -17.18
C ASN A 230 -10.76 -7.93 -16.21
N ASP A 231 -10.05 -6.84 -16.49
CA ASP A 231 -9.93 -5.70 -15.62
C ASP A 231 -11.08 -4.70 -15.82
N THR A 232 -11.43 -3.98 -14.76
CA THR A 232 -12.39 -2.90 -14.80
C THR A 232 -11.78 -1.66 -14.17
N LEU A 233 -11.56 -0.63 -14.98
CA LEU A 233 -11.11 0.68 -14.53
C LEU A 233 -12.27 1.67 -14.56
N ARG A 234 -12.58 2.29 -13.42
CA ARG A 234 -13.54 3.40 -13.34
C ARG A 234 -12.85 4.67 -12.89
N LEU A 235 -12.86 5.67 -13.76
CA LEU A 235 -12.30 6.99 -13.48
C LEU A 235 -13.43 7.99 -13.24
N PHE A 236 -13.24 8.84 -12.23
CA PHE A 236 -14.14 9.95 -11.93
C PHE A 236 -13.46 11.28 -12.24
N THR A 237 -14.22 12.26 -12.73
CA THR A 237 -13.72 13.63 -12.92
C THR A 237 -13.12 14.16 -11.61
N GLY A 238 -11.95 14.80 -11.69
CA GLY A 238 -11.17 15.22 -10.52
C GLY A 238 -10.07 14.23 -10.11
N SER A 239 -10.15 12.97 -10.57
CA SER A 239 -9.04 12.02 -10.43
C SER A 239 -7.86 12.36 -11.33
N VAL A 240 -6.67 11.92 -10.92
CA VAL A 240 -5.42 12.17 -11.67
C VAL A 240 -4.63 10.87 -11.79
N ILE A 241 -4.11 10.61 -12.99
CA ILE A 241 -3.12 9.56 -13.26
C ILE A 241 -1.95 10.23 -13.99
N THR A 242 -0.74 10.14 -13.46
CA THR A 242 0.42 10.87 -14.00
C THR A 242 1.17 10.11 -15.09
N GLY A 243 1.00 8.79 -15.18
CA GLY A 243 1.63 7.92 -16.17
C GLY A 243 0.66 7.39 -17.22
N ASN A 244 1.11 6.37 -17.96
CA ASN A 244 0.32 5.73 -19.01
C ASN A 244 -0.83 4.90 -18.43
N ILE A 245 -1.91 4.75 -19.20
CA ILE A 245 -3.04 3.89 -18.84
C ILE A 245 -3.20 2.81 -19.92
N ALA A 246 -3.25 1.54 -19.53
CA ALA A 246 -3.57 0.44 -20.44
C ALA A 246 -4.26 -0.71 -19.70
N GLY A 247 -5.25 -1.35 -20.32
CA GLY A 247 -5.96 -2.50 -19.73
C GLY A 247 -5.21 -3.82 -19.83
N GLY A 248 -4.16 -3.91 -20.65
CA GLY A 248 -3.33 -5.11 -20.70
C GLY A 248 -3.93 -6.19 -21.59
N ALA A 249 -3.94 -7.43 -21.12
CA ALA A 249 -4.43 -8.59 -21.86
C ALA A 249 -5.68 -9.17 -21.21
N GLY A 250 -6.73 -9.32 -22.01
CA GLY A 250 -7.96 -9.99 -21.59
C GLY A 250 -9.14 -9.24 -22.16
N ASN A 251 -10.22 -9.14 -21.39
CA ASN A 251 -11.39 -8.35 -21.76
C ASN A 251 -11.61 -7.24 -20.74
N ASP A 252 -10.99 -6.10 -21.03
CA ASP A 252 -10.81 -5.00 -20.10
C ASP A 252 -11.80 -3.87 -20.41
N SER A 253 -12.38 -3.28 -19.37
CA SER A 253 -13.38 -2.23 -19.48
C SER A 253 -12.92 -0.95 -18.80
N ILE A 254 -13.05 0.18 -19.49
CA ILE A 254 -12.86 1.52 -18.90
C ILE A 254 -14.17 2.30 -18.85
N PHE A 255 -14.47 2.83 -17.66
CA PHE A 255 -15.63 3.67 -17.38
C PHE A 255 -15.15 5.08 -17.03
N LEU A 256 -15.68 6.07 -17.75
CA LEU A 256 -15.43 7.48 -17.55
C LEU A 256 -16.69 8.10 -16.96
N ASP A 257 -16.62 8.57 -15.72
CA ASP A 257 -17.78 9.04 -14.95
C ASP A 257 -17.46 10.37 -14.24
N GLY A 258 -18.45 10.96 -13.58
CA GLY A 258 -18.36 12.23 -12.87
C GLY A 258 -19.14 13.36 -13.54
N THR A 259 -19.20 14.49 -12.85
CA THR A 259 -20.01 15.66 -13.22
C THR A 259 -19.17 16.85 -13.70
N GLY A 260 -17.85 16.80 -13.52
CA GLY A 260 -16.91 17.86 -13.92
C GLY A 260 -16.33 17.66 -15.33
N ALA A 261 -15.17 18.25 -15.57
CA ALA A 261 -14.38 18.03 -16.78
C ALA A 261 -13.08 17.29 -16.44
N ALA A 262 -12.67 16.34 -17.28
CA ALA A 262 -11.40 15.63 -17.13
C ALA A 262 -10.77 15.28 -18.49
N ILE A 263 -9.45 15.08 -18.47
CA ILE A 263 -8.65 14.80 -19.67
C ILE A 263 -7.87 13.51 -19.45
N ILE A 264 -7.91 12.62 -20.44
CA ILE A 264 -7.01 11.48 -20.55
C ILE A 264 -5.92 11.82 -21.59
N PRO A 265 -4.66 12.00 -21.14
CA PRO A 265 -3.55 12.20 -22.05
C PRO A 265 -3.19 10.89 -22.76
N GLY A 266 -2.81 10.98 -24.04
CA GLY A 266 -2.27 9.84 -24.78
C GLY A 266 -3.31 8.84 -25.26
N ASN A 267 -2.81 7.73 -25.82
CA ASN A 267 -3.64 6.69 -26.41
C ASN A 267 -4.25 5.80 -25.34
N LEU A 268 -5.51 5.38 -25.55
CA LEU A 268 -6.13 4.32 -24.77
C LEU A 268 -5.93 3.00 -25.51
N THR A 269 -5.19 2.08 -24.90
CA THR A 269 -4.82 0.78 -25.47
C THR A 269 -5.17 -0.35 -24.52
N GLY A 270 -5.45 -1.54 -25.06
CA GLY A 270 -5.72 -2.74 -24.27
C GLY A 270 -7.02 -2.66 -23.48
N PHE A 271 -8.01 -1.90 -23.96
CA PHE A 271 -9.37 -1.95 -23.42
C PHE A 271 -10.30 -2.39 -24.55
N GLU A 272 -11.16 -3.36 -24.28
CA GLU A 272 -12.12 -3.94 -25.23
C GLU A 272 -13.48 -3.22 -25.17
N ALA A 273 -13.75 -2.51 -24.07
CA ALA A 273 -14.93 -1.68 -23.89
C ALA A 273 -14.61 -0.32 -23.25
N LEU A 274 -15.22 0.74 -23.80
CA LEU A 274 -15.21 2.08 -23.21
C LEU A 274 -16.64 2.55 -22.98
N THR A 275 -16.92 3.02 -21.76
CA THR A 275 -18.21 3.63 -21.42
C THR A 275 -18.00 5.01 -20.84
N LYS A 276 -18.56 6.03 -21.49
CA LYS A 276 -18.72 7.38 -20.94
C LYS A 276 -20.11 7.49 -20.30
N SER A 277 -20.12 7.75 -19.01
CA SER A 277 -21.30 7.92 -18.15
C SER A 277 -21.17 9.22 -17.33
N GLY A 278 -22.17 9.52 -16.50
CA GLY A 278 -22.20 10.76 -15.73
C GLY A 278 -22.44 12.00 -16.59
N SER A 279 -22.89 13.09 -15.97
CA SER A 279 -23.25 14.32 -16.69
C SER A 279 -22.06 15.15 -17.17
N GLY A 280 -20.84 14.82 -16.73
CA GLY A 280 -19.63 15.59 -17.00
C GLY A 280 -19.06 15.40 -18.40
N THR A 281 -17.92 16.02 -18.64
CA THR A 281 -17.16 16.02 -19.89
C THR A 281 -15.84 15.27 -19.72
N TRP A 282 -15.56 14.35 -20.63
CA TRP A 282 -14.26 13.68 -20.71
C TRP A 282 -13.62 13.92 -22.07
N THR A 283 -12.37 14.37 -22.08
CA THR A 283 -11.58 14.56 -23.30
C THR A 283 -10.48 13.51 -23.39
N ILE A 284 -10.49 12.70 -24.44
CA ILE A 284 -9.41 11.76 -24.76
C ILE A 284 -8.57 12.38 -25.86
N THR A 285 -7.28 12.62 -25.54
CA THR A 285 -6.41 13.38 -26.45
C THR A 285 -5.69 12.51 -27.47
N GLY A 286 -5.41 11.26 -27.15
CA GLY A 286 -4.88 10.28 -28.10
C GLY A 286 -5.97 9.50 -28.82
N THR A 287 -5.55 8.43 -29.48
CA THR A 287 -6.45 7.55 -30.23
C THR A 287 -7.14 6.55 -29.29
N ILE A 288 -8.42 6.27 -29.57
CA ILE A 288 -9.10 5.08 -29.04
C ILE A 288 -8.85 3.91 -30.00
N SER A 289 -8.04 2.95 -29.56
CA SER A 289 -7.69 1.75 -30.33
C SER A 289 -7.85 0.53 -29.45
N GLY A 290 -8.65 -0.44 -29.87
CA GLY A 290 -8.97 -1.63 -29.05
C GLY A 290 -10.46 -1.77 -28.79
N PRO A 291 -11.15 -0.75 -28.22
CA PRO A 291 -12.53 -0.94 -27.79
C PRO A 291 -13.44 -1.35 -28.96
N THR A 292 -13.94 -2.57 -28.91
CA THR A 292 -14.92 -3.08 -29.88
C THR A 292 -16.26 -2.36 -29.70
N ILE A 293 -16.52 -1.90 -28.48
CA ILE A 293 -17.70 -1.12 -28.11
C ILE A 293 -17.24 0.14 -27.38
N THR A 294 -17.65 1.30 -27.90
CA THR A 294 -17.60 2.56 -27.18
C THR A 294 -19.02 3.10 -27.01
N ALA A 295 -19.47 3.25 -25.78
CA ALA A 295 -20.78 3.79 -25.44
C ALA A 295 -20.65 5.17 -24.77
N VAL A 296 -21.40 6.14 -25.27
CA VAL A 296 -21.60 7.45 -24.62
C VAL A 296 -23.04 7.47 -24.10
N GLU A 297 -23.21 7.09 -22.84
CA GLU A 297 -24.52 6.90 -22.20
C GLU A 297 -25.05 8.21 -21.59
N ALA A 298 -24.15 9.10 -21.15
CA ALA A 298 -24.49 10.42 -20.62
C ALA A 298 -23.33 11.41 -20.73
N GLY A 299 -23.66 12.71 -20.69
CA GLY A 299 -22.70 13.81 -20.74
C GLY A 299 -21.94 13.88 -22.07
N THR A 300 -20.72 14.42 -22.05
CA THR A 300 -19.94 14.68 -23.27
C THR A 300 -18.65 13.86 -23.32
N LEU A 301 -18.43 13.10 -24.40
CA LEU A 301 -17.13 12.54 -24.78
C LEU A 301 -16.51 13.37 -25.89
N ILE A 302 -15.33 13.93 -25.66
CA ILE A 302 -14.57 14.70 -26.64
C ILE A 302 -13.36 13.87 -27.09
N LEU A 303 -13.23 13.65 -28.40
CA LEU A 303 -12.11 12.95 -29.02
C LEU A 303 -11.28 13.93 -29.86
N THR A 304 -10.04 14.19 -29.45
CA THR A 304 -9.14 15.09 -30.21
C THR A 304 -8.06 14.35 -31.00
N GLY A 305 -7.76 13.11 -30.63
CA GLY A 305 -6.85 12.22 -31.37
C GLY A 305 -7.43 11.75 -32.71
N ASN A 306 -6.61 11.15 -33.57
CA ASN A 306 -7.06 10.64 -34.88
C ASN A 306 -7.72 9.26 -34.75
N ASN A 307 -9.04 9.18 -34.82
CA ASN A 307 -9.79 7.91 -34.69
C ASN A 307 -10.33 7.37 -36.03
N THR A 308 -9.74 7.77 -37.17
CA THR A 308 -10.17 7.29 -38.49
C THR A 308 -9.98 5.79 -38.70
N THR A 309 -9.10 5.16 -37.91
CA THR A 309 -8.88 3.71 -37.91
C THR A 309 -9.70 2.96 -36.86
N TYR A 310 -10.59 3.65 -36.14
CA TYR A 310 -11.48 2.99 -35.18
C TYR A 310 -12.48 2.11 -35.93
N ASN A 311 -12.49 0.82 -35.61
CA ASN A 311 -13.30 -0.21 -36.25
C ASN A 311 -14.37 -0.81 -35.33
N GLY A 312 -14.49 -0.32 -34.10
CA GLY A 312 -15.54 -0.71 -33.18
C GLY A 312 -16.87 0.02 -33.44
N THR A 313 -17.85 -0.23 -32.58
CA THR A 313 -19.14 0.44 -32.61
C THR A 313 -19.12 1.64 -31.67
N MET A 314 -19.42 2.83 -32.19
CA MET A 314 -19.65 4.03 -31.37
C MET A 314 -21.15 4.26 -31.21
N ARG A 315 -21.65 4.02 -29.99
CA ARG A 315 -23.05 4.25 -29.60
C ARG A 315 -23.18 5.55 -28.81
N VAL A 316 -24.13 6.41 -29.16
CA VAL A 316 -24.44 7.64 -28.40
C VAL A 316 -25.91 7.63 -27.99
N ASP A 317 -26.18 7.58 -26.68
CA ASP A 317 -27.55 7.53 -26.16
C ASP A 317 -28.27 8.88 -26.23
N PRO A 318 -29.62 8.89 -26.22
CA PRO A 318 -30.39 10.12 -26.19
C PRO A 318 -29.97 11.04 -25.04
N GLY A 319 -29.59 12.27 -25.38
CA GLY A 319 -29.14 13.28 -24.40
C GLY A 319 -27.65 13.25 -24.08
N ALA A 320 -26.90 12.28 -24.60
CA ALA A 320 -25.44 12.28 -24.57
C ALA A 320 -24.86 13.05 -25.77
N THR A 321 -23.57 13.40 -25.70
CA THR A 321 -22.86 14.13 -26.76
C THR A 321 -21.51 13.50 -27.05
N LEU A 322 -21.25 13.28 -28.33
CA LEU A 322 -19.92 12.97 -28.86
C LEU A 322 -19.41 14.17 -29.65
N GLU A 323 -18.23 14.66 -29.31
CA GLU A 323 -17.53 15.71 -30.07
C GLU A 323 -16.21 15.16 -30.60
N ALA A 324 -15.92 15.41 -31.87
CA ALA A 324 -14.58 15.18 -32.42
C ALA A 324 -14.31 16.14 -33.57
N ARG A 325 -13.04 16.27 -33.95
CA ARG A 325 -12.67 16.92 -35.22
C ARG A 325 -13.24 16.08 -36.38
N SER A 326 -13.74 16.71 -37.45
CA SER A 326 -14.39 15.96 -38.56
C SER A 326 -13.49 14.88 -39.17
N GLN A 327 -12.18 15.15 -39.25
CA GLN A 327 -11.15 14.23 -39.72
C GLN A 327 -10.79 13.13 -38.71
N SER A 328 -11.46 13.08 -37.57
CA SER A 328 -11.13 12.22 -36.43
C SER A 328 -12.36 11.54 -35.84
N LEU A 329 -13.54 11.74 -36.44
CA LEU A 329 -14.75 11.01 -36.09
C LEU A 329 -14.60 9.54 -36.51
N PRO A 330 -15.05 8.61 -35.66
CA PRO A 330 -15.24 7.22 -36.06
C PRO A 330 -16.10 7.11 -37.34
N PRO A 331 -15.79 6.14 -38.23
CA PRO A 331 -16.48 6.01 -39.51
C PRO A 331 -17.96 5.62 -39.39
N THR A 332 -18.36 5.01 -38.27
CA THR A 332 -19.75 4.64 -37.97
C THR A 332 -20.11 5.10 -36.56
N VAL A 333 -21.22 5.85 -36.45
CA VAL A 333 -21.83 6.28 -35.18
C VAL A 333 -23.31 5.89 -35.24
N SER A 334 -23.80 5.21 -34.19
CA SER A 334 -25.18 4.71 -34.08
C SER A 334 -25.90 5.26 -32.86
#